data_AF-A0A353VVS6-F1
#
_entry.id   AF-A0A353VVS6-F1
#
_cell.length_a   1.000
_cell.length_b   1.000
_cell.length_c   1.000
_cell.angle_alpha   90.00
_cell.angle_beta   90.00
_cell.angle_gamma   90.00
#
_symmetry.space_group_name_H-M   'P 1'
#
loop_
_entity.id
_entity.type
_entity.pdbx_description
1 polymer ?
#
loop_
_entity_poly.entity_id
_entity_poly.type
_entity_poly.pdbx_seq_one_letter_code
_entity_poly.pdbx_strand_id
1 'polypeptide(L)'
;ESSSSIYGYHKPIMLAGGYGMIRESHVKKQNIPANAKLVVLGGPAMLIGLGGGAASSMASGASDASLDFASVQRDNAEMQRRCQEVIDTCWSLGNDNPIL
;
A
#
# COMPACT_ATOMS: atom_id res chain seq x y z
N GLU A 1 -46.96 6.94 0.08
CA GLU A 1 -45.89 7.43 -0.82
C GLU A 1 -44.72 6.46 -0.73
N SER A 2 -44.41 5.76 -1.82
CA SER A 2 -43.26 4.86 -1.90
C SER A 2 -41.99 5.71 -1.99
N SER A 3 -41.18 5.70 -0.93
CA SER A 3 -39.87 6.37 -0.93
C SER A 3 -39.03 5.82 -2.09
N SER A 4 -38.75 6.66 -3.07
CA SER A 4 -37.85 6.32 -4.17
C SER A 4 -36.46 6.03 -3.59
N SER A 5 -35.99 4.79 -3.73
CA SER A 5 -34.64 4.40 -3.32
C SER A 5 -33.60 5.16 -4.16
N ILE A 6 -32.66 5.82 -3.49
CA ILE A 6 -31.55 6.53 -4.14
C ILE A 6 -30.38 5.56 -4.32
N TYR A 7 -30.01 5.30 -5.57
CA TYR A 7 -28.86 4.47 -5.93
C TYR A 7 -27.70 5.35 -6.38
N GLY A 8 -26.51 5.11 -5.82
CA GLY A 8 -25.32 5.87 -6.18
C GLY A 8 -24.12 5.51 -5.31
N TYR A 9 -22.97 6.13 -5.60
CA TYR A 9 -21.69 5.87 -4.94
C TYR A 9 -21.36 6.96 -3.93
N HIS A 10 -22.16 7.09 -2.86
CA HIS A 10 -21.87 8.01 -1.76
C HIS A 10 -20.48 7.76 -1.15
N LYS A 11 -20.08 6.47 -1.08
CA LYS A 11 -18.68 6.06 -0.97
C LYS A 11 -18.15 5.79 -2.38
N PRO A 12 -17.19 6.56 -2.90
CA PRO A 12 -16.76 6.44 -4.28
C PRO A 12 -15.98 5.14 -4.53
N ILE A 13 -15.99 4.68 -5.78
CA ILE A 13 -15.02 3.70 -6.27
C ILE A 13 -13.77 4.48 -6.68
N MET A 14 -12.70 4.36 -5.90
CA MET A 14 -11.38 4.85 -6.27
C MET A 14 -10.53 3.65 -6.68
N LEU A 15 -10.12 3.60 -7.95
CA LEU A 15 -9.40 2.45 -8.54
C LEU A 15 -8.11 2.93 -9.20
N ALA A 16 -7.01 2.24 -8.89
CA ALA A 16 -5.70 2.45 -9.51
C ALA A 16 -5.12 1.09 -9.96
N GLY A 17 -4.39 1.08 -11.07
CA GLY A 17 -3.76 -0.12 -11.63
C GLY A 17 -2.58 0.22 -12.54
N GLY A 18 -1.83 -0.79 -12.99
CA GLY A 18 -0.66 -0.62 -13.85
C GLY A 18 -0.02 -1.95 -14.27
N TYR A 19 1.02 -1.87 -15.13
CA TYR A 19 1.86 -3.00 -15.52
C TYR A 19 3.34 -2.67 -15.24
N GLY A 20 4.16 -3.70 -15.12
CA GLY A 20 5.60 -3.58 -14.91
C GLY A 20 6.36 -4.69 -15.63
N MET A 21 7.68 -4.57 -15.66
CA MET A 21 8.56 -5.57 -16.24
C MET A 21 9.29 -6.30 -15.11
N ILE A 22 9.55 -7.59 -15.30
CA ILE A 22 10.25 -8.43 -14.33
C ILE A 22 11.16 -9.42 -15.05
N ARG A 23 12.33 -9.70 -14.47
CA ARG A 23 13.19 -10.79 -14.93
C ARG A 23 12.62 -12.12 -14.50
N GLU A 24 12.63 -13.12 -15.38
CA GLU A 24 12.09 -14.46 -15.10
C GLU A 24 12.66 -15.06 -13.80
N SER A 25 13.97 -14.89 -13.57
CA SER A 25 14.68 -15.36 -12.37
C SER A 25 14.16 -14.77 -11.05
N HIS A 26 13.44 -13.66 -11.08
CA HIS A 26 12.94 -12.96 -9.88
C HIS A 26 11.41 -13.07 -9.71
N VAL A 27 10.73 -13.86 -10.55
CA VAL A 27 9.27 -14.06 -10.48
C VAL A 27 8.85 -14.82 -9.21
N LYS A 28 9.67 -15.77 -8.77
CA LYS A 28 9.41 -16.58 -7.58
C LYS A 28 10.23 -16.05 -6.41
N LYS A 29 9.58 -15.89 -5.24
CA LYS A 29 10.27 -15.56 -4.00
C LYS A 29 11.19 -16.69 -3.58
N GLN A 30 12.35 -16.38 -3.01
CA GLN A 30 13.25 -17.38 -2.45
C GLN A 30 12.86 -17.73 -1.01
N ASN A 31 13.49 -18.77 -0.48
CA ASN A 31 13.35 -19.13 0.93
C ASN A 31 14.07 -18.11 1.81
N ILE A 32 13.46 -17.73 2.94
CA ILE A 32 14.07 -16.84 3.93
C ILE A 32 14.89 -17.72 4.90
N PRO A 33 16.23 -17.67 4.87
CA PRO A 33 17.05 -18.47 5.77
C PRO A 33 16.97 -17.94 7.21
N ALA A 34 17.30 -18.79 8.17
CA ALA A 34 17.48 -18.35 9.55
C ALA A 34 18.53 -17.22 9.61
N ASN A 35 18.29 -16.24 10.48
CA ASN A 35 19.13 -15.03 10.65
C ASN A 35 19.11 -14.03 9.48
N ALA A 36 18.21 -14.20 8.49
CA ALA A 36 17.97 -13.17 7.49
C ALA A 36 17.62 -11.83 8.15
N LYS A 37 18.14 -10.73 7.59
CA LYS A 37 17.85 -9.39 8.11
C LYS A 37 16.48 -8.95 7.64
N LEU A 38 15.64 -8.51 8.58
CA LEU A 38 14.36 -7.89 8.30
C LEU A 38 14.57 -6.37 8.22
N VAL A 39 14.26 -5.79 7.06
CA VAL A 39 14.53 -4.38 6.76
C VAL A 39 13.22 -3.70 6.38
N VAL A 40 13.01 -2.50 6.93
CA VAL A 40 11.99 -1.57 6.45
C VAL A 40 12.68 -0.57 5.53
N LEU A 41 12.36 -0.62 4.24
CA LEU A 41 12.81 0.35 3.26
C LEU A 41 11.71 1.40 3.07
N GLY A 42 11.99 2.66 3.38
CA GLY A 42 10.99 3.72 3.22
C GLY A 42 11.25 4.95 4.08
N GLY A 43 10.25 5.85 4.06
CA GLY A 43 10.23 7.02 4.92
C GLY A 43 9.93 6.67 6.38
N PRO A 44 10.26 7.55 7.34
CA PRO A 44 9.88 7.40 8.73
C PRO A 44 8.36 7.30 8.90
N ALA A 45 7.92 6.42 9.79
CA ALA A 45 6.51 6.26 10.11
C ALA A 45 5.98 7.43 10.95
N MET A 46 4.69 7.70 10.83
CA MET A 46 3.91 8.65 11.63
C MET A 46 2.60 7.98 12.04
N LEU A 47 1.89 8.54 13.01
CA LEU A 47 0.57 8.04 13.40
C LEU A 47 -0.48 8.44 12.36
N ILE A 48 -0.54 7.69 11.26
CA ILE A 48 -1.42 7.92 10.11
C ILE A 48 -2.18 6.62 9.85
N GLY A 49 -3.49 6.71 9.58
CA GLY A 49 -4.25 5.53 9.15
C GLY A 49 -4.49 4.48 10.23
N LEU A 50 -4.44 4.85 11.52
CA LEU A 50 -4.59 3.88 12.61
C LEU A 50 -5.94 3.17 12.52
N GLY A 51 -5.92 1.83 12.42
CA GLY A 51 -7.14 1.04 12.30
C GLY A 51 -7.82 1.13 10.93
N GLY A 52 -7.13 1.65 9.89
CA GLY A 52 -7.70 1.82 8.55
C GLY A 52 -8.37 0.58 7.96
N GLY A 53 -7.84 -0.62 8.22
CA GLY A 53 -8.45 -1.89 7.78
C GLY A 53 -9.76 -2.24 8.50
N ALA A 54 -9.90 -1.87 9.77
CA ALA A 54 -11.15 -2.03 10.50
C ALA A 54 -12.16 -0.94 10.08
N ALA A 55 -11.71 0.31 9.95
CA ALA A 55 -12.54 1.44 9.53
C ALA A 55 -13.07 1.28 8.09
N SER A 56 -12.29 0.71 7.17
CA SER A 56 -12.72 0.47 5.78
C SER A 56 -13.85 -0.56 5.66
N SER A 57 -14.03 -1.39 6.68
CA SER A 57 -15.00 -2.50 6.73
C SER A 57 -16.39 -2.10 7.24
N MET A 58 -16.58 -0.84 7.67
CA MET A 58 -17.85 -0.30 8.16
C MET A 58 -18.60 0.51 7.09
N ALA A 59 -19.93 0.58 7.22
CA ALA A 59 -20.77 1.44 6.38
C ALA A 59 -20.51 2.93 6.71
N SER A 60 -20.25 3.75 5.69
CA SER A 60 -20.00 5.19 5.84
C SER A 60 -21.25 5.92 6.36
N GLY A 61 -21.07 6.91 7.26
CA GLY A 61 -22.13 7.88 7.61
C GLY A 61 -22.42 8.10 9.10
N ALA A 62 -21.91 7.24 10.00
CA ALA A 62 -22.02 7.44 11.46
C ALA A 62 -20.66 7.21 12.13
N SER A 63 -19.67 8.05 11.82
CA SER A 63 -18.34 7.98 12.41
C SER A 63 -18.10 9.12 13.37
N ASP A 64 -17.47 8.80 14.50
CA ASP A 64 -16.93 9.76 15.45
C ASP A 64 -15.80 10.57 14.78
N ALA A 65 -15.58 11.83 15.14
CA ALA A 65 -14.58 12.70 14.51
C ALA A 65 -13.16 12.09 14.55
N SER A 66 -12.89 11.26 15.57
CA SER A 66 -11.66 10.48 15.71
C SER A 66 -11.44 9.48 14.57
N LEU A 67 -12.50 8.82 14.09
CA LEU A 67 -12.48 7.89 12.96
C LEU A 67 -12.26 8.62 11.63
N ASP A 68 -12.81 9.83 11.48
CA ASP A 68 -12.62 10.64 10.28
C ASP A 68 -11.17 11.12 10.15
N PHE A 69 -10.52 11.55 11.24
CA PHE A 69 -9.08 11.90 11.21
C PHE A 69 -8.19 10.70 10.89
N ALA A 70 -8.53 9.52 11.43
CA ALA A 70 -7.81 8.29 11.12
C ALA A 70 -7.94 7.87 9.65
N SER A 71 -8.97 8.34 8.94
CA SER A 71 -9.18 8.04 7.52
C SER A 71 -8.36 8.92 6.56
N VAL A 72 -7.79 10.03 7.05
CA VAL A 72 -6.97 10.95 6.24
C VAL A 72 -5.61 10.32 5.95
N GLN A 73 -5.32 10.14 4.66
CA GLN A 73 -4.06 9.61 4.18
C GLN A 73 -3.05 10.72 3.85
N ARG A 74 -1.78 10.35 3.79
CA ARG A 74 -0.67 11.23 3.41
C ARG A 74 0.25 10.51 2.44
N ASP A 75 0.46 11.09 1.27
CA ASP A 75 1.36 10.57 0.25
C ASP A 75 2.70 11.33 0.23
N ASN A 76 3.74 10.64 -0.25
CA ASN A 76 5.03 11.23 -0.63
C ASN A 76 5.63 10.40 -1.78
N ALA A 77 5.30 10.79 -3.01
CA ALA A 77 5.73 10.08 -4.21
C ALA A 77 7.25 10.10 -4.44
N GLU A 78 7.96 11.14 -4.00
CA GLU A 78 9.43 11.23 -4.11
C GLU A 78 10.11 10.16 -3.26
N MET A 79 9.63 9.95 -2.03
CA MET A 79 10.15 8.92 -1.14
C MET A 79 9.94 7.52 -1.77
N GLN A 80 8.76 7.29 -2.35
CA GLN A 80 8.48 6.04 -3.06
C GLN A 80 9.38 5.87 -4.30
N ARG A 81 9.63 6.94 -5.06
CA ARG A 81 10.56 6.91 -6.21
C ARG A 81 11.98 6.56 -5.79
N ARG A 82 12.47 7.09 -4.67
CA ARG A 82 13.80 6.74 -4.13
C ARG A 82 13.89 5.29 -3.70
N CYS A 83 12.83 4.74 -3.10
CA CYS A 83 12.76 3.31 -2.79
C CYS A 83 12.77 2.47 -4.07
N GLN A 84 12.07 2.93 -5.11
CA GLN A 84 12.06 2.25 -6.41
C GLN A 84 13.48 2.18 -7.02
N GLU A 85 14.29 3.24 -6.93
CA GLU A 85 15.68 3.20 -7.42
C GLU A 85 16.55 2.17 -6.67
N VAL A 86 16.32 1.96 -5.37
CA VAL A 86 16.99 0.89 -4.61
C VAL A 86 16.56 -0.48 -5.13
N ILE A 87 15.26 -0.70 -5.32
CA ILE A 87 14.72 -1.95 -5.88
C ILE A 87 15.26 -2.19 -7.29
N ASP A 88 15.32 -1.13 -8.11
CA ASP A 88 15.81 -1.17 -9.48
C ASP A 88 17.28 -1.56 -9.54
N THR A 89 18.08 -0.96 -8.67
CA THR A 89 19.48 -1.34 -8.50
C THR A 89 19.59 -2.81 -8.10
N CYS A 90 18.84 -3.27 -7.09
CA CYS A 90 18.90 -4.65 -6.61
C CYS A 90 18.57 -5.68 -7.70
N TRP A 91 17.47 -5.53 -8.44
CA TRP A 91 17.15 -6.51 -9.49
C TRP A 91 18.07 -6.40 -10.70
N SER A 92 18.64 -5.22 -10.97
CA SER A 92 19.61 -5.04 -12.06
C SER A 92 20.89 -5.86 -11.87
N LEU A 93 21.24 -6.20 -10.63
CA LEU A 93 22.37 -7.08 -10.27
C LEU A 93 22.16 -8.54 -10.70
N GLY A 94 20.97 -8.92 -11.18
CA GLY A 94 20.71 -10.26 -11.69
C GLY A 94 20.85 -11.33 -10.61
N ASN A 95 21.88 -12.17 -10.72
CA ASN A 95 22.16 -13.24 -9.77
C ASN A 95 22.73 -12.71 -8.44
N ASP A 96 23.32 -11.52 -8.45
CA ASP A 96 23.87 -10.86 -7.26
C ASP A 96 22.83 -9.98 -6.55
N ASN A 97 21.54 -10.12 -6.90
CA ASN A 97 20.45 -9.42 -6.22
C ASN A 97 20.41 -9.83 -4.73
N PRO A 98 20.60 -8.89 -3.79
CA PRO A 98 20.60 -9.21 -2.36
C PRO A 98 19.20 -9.43 -1.78
N ILE A 99 18.14 -9.17 -2.55
CA ILE A 99 16.75 -9.38 -2.15
C ILE A 99 16.36 -10.84 -2.41
N LEU A 100 16.01 -11.53 -1.33
CA LEU A 100 15.57 -12.93 -1.30
C LEU A 100 14.10 -13.08 -1.72
#